data_AF-A0A8T5M5I4-F1
#
_entry.id   AF-A0A8T5M5I4-F1
#
_cell.length_a   1.000
_cell.length_b   1.000
_cell.length_c   1.000
_cell.angle_alpha   90.00
_cell.angle_beta   90.00
_cell.angle_gamma   90.00
#
_symmetry.space_group_name_H-M   'P 1'
#
loop_
_entity.id
_entity.type
_entity.pdbx_description
1 polymer ?
#
loop_
_entity_poly.entity_id
_entity_poly.type
_entity_poly.pdbx_seq_one_letter_code
_entity_poly.pdbx_strand_id
1 'polypeptide(L)'
;MNKKAMSVLMVIFELLVVSIVIYSTVRVAHAYGSSLISQEVNLAEDVRMMINTLGSVPGDAIVTYPGNASKFRLVLSQNGVSVFKEGDLPNQYVKRTFFLPQGYSAQGVVKETAHFCLQKTGKIILLSDKCEEKVTEKVEVKCGEVSAETAKKFALGFLDKVKEVANGLGMDPNYILAVMSFETGNTFDPCVKNPVSSATGLIQFMSSTAIGLGTTTESLCQMSQVEQMDYVKKYFELNGGKKAKTLSDTYMVVLYPNAVGKPESYVLFESPSKAYEQNSGLDKNKDNKVTKEEAAAKVKEAYGSIVEKECPKEAIAGPSFYGIPIEGDRVVFVVDHSGSMRVNLEGDFQVEAGIENRKIDVAKWQLKSAILGMPDGKEVNIIFFDSSINLFKSNMVELSSSSREEINSFIDPFEPGTGTNTGEALEKALSLGNIDSIYLLTDGMPDQPYQLIVNKIKNLNAAKKVKINTIGIFSKGSEELSKYQQEIIEKERAEGTEFLRQLAEDSGGVFVIQN
;
A
#
# COMPACT_ATOMS: atom_id res chain seq x y z
N MET A 1 -75.38 -17.45 14.13
CA MET A 1 -74.25 -17.01 14.99
C MET A 1 -74.54 -15.61 15.53
N ASN A 2 -74.30 -15.36 16.82
CA ASN A 2 -74.44 -14.03 17.43
C ASN A 2 -73.45 -13.05 16.75
N LYS A 3 -73.92 -11.89 16.27
CA LYS A 3 -73.07 -10.89 15.59
C LYS A 3 -71.87 -10.47 16.44
N LYS A 4 -72.04 -10.40 17.77
CA LYS A 4 -70.93 -10.13 18.69
C LYS A 4 -69.90 -11.25 18.71
N ALA A 5 -70.34 -12.51 18.70
CA ALA A 5 -69.44 -13.67 18.66
C ALA A 5 -68.64 -13.74 17.34
N MET A 6 -69.27 -13.39 16.22
CA MET A 6 -68.60 -13.37 14.92
C MET A 6 -67.58 -12.23 14.81
N SER A 7 -67.88 -11.06 15.38
CA SER A 7 -66.93 -9.94 15.46
C SER A 7 -65.73 -10.27 16.37
N VAL A 8 -65.96 -10.89 17.53
CA VAL A 8 -64.88 -11.34 18.42
C VAL A 8 -64.01 -12.40 17.74
N LEU A 9 -64.62 -13.35 17.01
CA LEU A 9 -63.89 -14.36 16.25
C LEU A 9 -63.01 -13.74 15.15
N MET A 10 -63.50 -12.71 14.45
CA MET A 10 -62.71 -11.98 13.45
C MET A 10 -61.51 -11.26 14.07
N VAL A 11 -61.69 -10.58 15.21
CA VAL A 11 -60.58 -9.90 15.89
C VAL A 11 -59.53 -10.90 16.37
N ILE A 12 -59.95 -12.05 16.91
CA ILE A 12 -59.02 -13.12 17.29
C ILE A 12 -58.26 -13.65 16.06
N PHE A 13 -58.95 -13.82 14.93
CA PHE A 13 -58.33 -14.26 13.68
C PHE A 13 -57.31 -13.24 13.15
N GLU A 14 -57.65 -11.94 13.15
CA GLU A 14 -56.72 -10.87 12.76
C GLU A 14 -55.49 -10.83 13.67
N LEU A 15 -55.67 -10.93 14.99
CA LEU A 15 -54.55 -10.98 15.93
C LEU A 15 -53.67 -12.21 15.73
N LEU A 16 -54.27 -13.36 15.40
CA LEU A 16 -53.54 -14.59 15.07
C LEU A 16 -52.72 -14.43 13.79
N VAL A 17 -53.31 -13.86 12.74
CA VAL A 17 -52.60 -13.60 11.47
C VAL A 17 -51.44 -12.64 11.70
N VAL A 18 -51.65 -11.53 12.41
CA VAL A 18 -50.59 -10.58 12.75
C VAL A 18 -49.48 -11.24 13.58
N SER A 19 -49.84 -12.06 14.57
CA SER A 19 -48.87 -12.77 15.40
C SER A 19 -48.05 -13.79 14.60
N ILE A 20 -48.67 -14.51 13.67
CA ILE A 20 -47.99 -15.46 12.77
C ILE A 20 -47.04 -14.72 11.83
N VAL A 21 -47.45 -13.59 11.26
CA VAL A 21 -46.59 -12.77 10.42
C VAL A 21 -45.38 -12.29 11.22
N ILE A 22 -45.57 -11.66 12.38
CA ILE A 22 -44.48 -11.21 13.25
C ILE A 22 -43.55 -12.37 13.62
N TYR A 23 -44.08 -13.51 14.06
CA TYR A 23 -43.30 -14.68 14.40
C TYR A 23 -42.47 -15.19 13.22
N SER A 24 -43.08 -15.27 12.03
CA SER A 24 -42.39 -15.70 10.81
C SER A 24 -41.28 -14.73 10.40
N THR A 25 -41.52 -13.42 10.46
CA THR A 25 -40.54 -12.39 10.13
C THR A 25 -39.37 -12.41 11.11
N VAL A 26 -39.63 -12.55 12.42
CA VAL A 26 -38.60 -12.67 13.46
C VAL A 26 -37.79 -13.97 13.26
N ARG A 27 -38.44 -15.09 12.96
CA ARG A 27 -37.75 -16.36 12.72
C ARG A 27 -36.86 -16.29 11.48
N VAL A 28 -37.33 -15.67 10.40
CA VAL A 28 -36.53 -15.45 9.18
C VAL A 28 -35.37 -14.51 9.48
N ALA A 29 -35.60 -13.38 10.16
CA ALA A 29 -34.54 -12.45 10.55
C ALA A 29 -33.49 -13.12 11.44
N HIS A 30 -33.91 -13.96 12.40
CA HIS A 30 -32.99 -14.72 13.25
C HIS A 30 -32.22 -15.78 12.46
N ALA A 31 -32.88 -16.50 11.54
CA ALA A 31 -32.22 -17.48 10.68
C ALA A 31 -31.16 -16.83 9.78
N TYR A 32 -31.47 -15.68 9.18
CA TYR A 32 -30.51 -14.88 8.42
C TYR A 32 -29.36 -14.37 9.31
N GLY A 33 -29.66 -13.74 10.45
CA GLY A 33 -28.65 -13.21 11.37
C GLY A 33 -27.74 -14.27 12.00
N SER A 34 -28.24 -15.50 12.17
CA SER A 34 -27.45 -16.65 12.65
C SER A 34 -26.73 -17.43 11.55
N SER A 35 -26.86 -17.02 10.29
CA SER A 35 -26.24 -17.72 9.17
C SER A 35 -24.71 -17.55 9.22
N LEU A 36 -23.98 -18.59 8.77
CA LEU A 36 -22.52 -18.57 8.74
C LEU A 36 -21.99 -17.42 7.84
N ILE A 37 -22.72 -17.08 6.79
CA ILE A 37 -22.41 -15.98 5.85
C ILE A 37 -22.55 -14.63 6.56
N SER A 38 -23.60 -14.43 7.36
CA SER A 38 -23.76 -13.19 8.14
C SER A 38 -22.68 -13.05 9.20
N GLN A 39 -22.26 -14.14 9.84
CA GLN A 39 -21.13 -14.13 10.79
C GLN A 39 -19.80 -13.80 10.11
N GLU A 40 -19.56 -14.35 8.92
CA GLU A 40 -18.39 -14.06 8.09
C GLU A 40 -18.30 -12.57 7.70
N VAL A 41 -19.43 -12.00 7.27
CA VAL A 41 -19.53 -10.58 6.90
C VAL A 41 -19.32 -9.66 8.11
N ASN A 42 -19.97 -9.97 9.24
CA ASN A 42 -19.84 -9.18 10.45
C ASN A 42 -18.42 -9.22 11.00
N LEU A 43 -17.78 -10.40 11.00
CA LEU A 43 -16.40 -10.55 11.42
C LEU A 43 -15.44 -9.70 10.56
N ALA A 44 -15.64 -9.66 9.24
CA ALA A 44 -14.84 -8.82 8.35
C ALA A 44 -15.05 -7.32 8.62
N GLU A 45 -16.27 -6.89 8.91
CA GLU A 45 -16.59 -5.50 9.28
C GLU A 45 -16.02 -5.11 10.63
N ASP A 46 -16.15 -5.96 11.64
CA ASP A 46 -15.63 -5.71 12.98
C ASP A 46 -14.11 -5.51 12.93
N VAL A 47 -13.39 -6.39 12.23
CA VAL A 47 -11.93 -6.31 12.10
C VAL A 47 -11.52 -5.05 11.33
N ARG A 48 -12.24 -4.69 10.27
CA ARG A 48 -12.04 -3.42 9.54
C ARG A 48 -12.16 -2.23 10.49
N MET A 49 -13.22 -2.18 11.29
CA MET A 49 -13.45 -1.10 12.26
C MET A 49 -12.37 -1.06 13.34
N MET A 50 -11.97 -2.22 13.87
CA MET A 50 -10.90 -2.31 14.87
C MET A 50 -9.58 -1.78 14.33
N ILE A 51 -9.24 -2.05 13.06
CA ILE A 51 -8.00 -1.57 12.43
C ILE A 51 -8.04 -0.06 12.22
N ASN A 52 -9.15 0.48 11.70
CA ASN A 52 -9.33 1.93 11.56
C ASN A 52 -9.16 2.64 12.91
N THR A 53 -9.75 2.06 13.96
CA THR A 53 -9.63 2.57 15.33
C THR A 53 -8.19 2.49 15.81
N LEU A 54 -7.52 1.35 15.63
CA LEU A 54 -6.16 1.11 16.10
C LEU A 54 -5.11 1.98 15.39
N GLY A 55 -5.31 2.25 14.09
CA GLY A 55 -4.51 3.23 13.34
C GLY A 55 -4.48 4.60 14.02
N SER A 56 -5.57 4.96 14.70
CA SER A 56 -5.74 6.25 15.39
C SER A 56 -5.30 6.25 16.86
N VAL A 57 -4.99 5.09 17.46
CA VAL A 57 -4.56 4.97 18.86
C VAL A 57 -3.09 5.37 19.02
N PRO A 58 -2.70 6.34 19.85
CA PRO A 58 -1.29 6.71 20.03
C PRO A 58 -0.50 5.61 20.75
N GLY A 59 0.75 5.40 20.32
CA GLY A 59 1.65 4.40 20.90
C GLY A 59 1.31 2.95 20.53
N ASP A 60 1.95 2.02 21.23
CA ASP A 60 1.72 0.58 21.05
C ASP A 60 0.44 0.17 21.76
N ALA A 61 -0.37 -0.65 21.09
CA ALA A 61 -1.68 -1.05 21.59
C ALA A 61 -2.03 -2.46 21.14
N ILE A 62 -2.74 -3.21 21.99
CA ILE A 62 -3.26 -4.54 21.66
C ILE A 62 -4.76 -4.51 21.85
N VAL A 63 -5.51 -4.96 20.84
CA VAL A 63 -6.97 -5.06 20.89
C VAL A 63 -7.37 -6.49 20.54
N THR A 64 -8.01 -7.16 21.49
CA THR A 64 -8.49 -8.54 21.33
C THR A 64 -9.90 -8.55 20.73
N TYR A 65 -10.14 -9.43 19.77
CA TYR A 65 -11.48 -9.64 19.23
C TYR A 65 -12.38 -10.32 20.27
N PRO A 66 -13.56 -9.75 20.58
CA PRO A 66 -14.41 -10.26 21.66
C PRO A 66 -15.27 -11.48 21.26
N GLY A 67 -15.43 -11.73 19.95
CA GLY A 67 -16.23 -12.84 19.43
C GLY A 67 -15.45 -14.13 19.23
N ASN A 68 -16.14 -15.21 18.87
CA ASN A 68 -15.53 -16.49 18.53
C ASN A 68 -15.31 -16.59 17.01
N ALA A 69 -14.05 -16.71 16.59
CA ALA A 69 -13.66 -16.80 15.19
C ALA A 69 -13.19 -18.19 14.75
N SER A 70 -13.42 -19.25 15.55
CA SER A 70 -12.82 -20.58 15.33
C SER A 70 -13.23 -21.25 14.01
N LYS A 71 -14.32 -20.79 13.38
CA LYS A 71 -14.84 -21.31 12.10
C LYS A 71 -14.29 -20.59 10.89
N PHE A 72 -13.42 -19.59 11.10
CA PHE A 72 -12.95 -18.70 10.07
C PHE A 72 -11.43 -18.64 10.04
N ARG A 73 -10.90 -18.47 8.83
CA ARG A 73 -9.52 -18.05 8.59
C ARG A 73 -9.52 -16.58 8.20
N LEU A 74 -8.68 -15.79 8.85
CA LEU A 74 -8.54 -14.37 8.59
C LEU A 74 -7.17 -14.11 7.96
N VAL A 75 -7.18 -13.28 6.92
CA VAL A 75 -5.96 -12.77 6.28
C VAL A 75 -6.04 -11.25 6.31
N LEU A 76 -5.09 -10.64 7.00
CA LEU A 76 -4.89 -9.21 7.05
C LEU A 76 -3.82 -8.82 6.02
N SER A 77 -4.17 -7.92 5.11
CA SER A 77 -3.26 -7.33 4.12
C SER A 77 -3.22 -5.81 4.24
N GLN A 78 -2.32 -5.17 3.49
CA GLN A 78 -2.08 -3.73 3.57
C GLN A 78 -3.33 -2.84 3.46
N ASN A 79 -4.36 -3.30 2.74
CA ASN A 79 -5.57 -2.53 2.47
C ASN A 79 -6.86 -3.31 2.72
N GLY A 80 -6.81 -4.43 3.42
CA GLY A 80 -8.05 -5.17 3.68
C GLY A 80 -7.89 -6.41 4.53
N VAL A 81 -9.02 -6.85 5.06
CA VAL A 81 -9.17 -8.13 5.75
C VAL A 81 -10.03 -9.03 4.88
N SER A 82 -9.53 -10.24 4.64
CA SER A 82 -10.28 -11.31 3.99
C SER A 82 -10.61 -12.39 5.03
N VAL A 83 -11.88 -12.75 5.12
CA VAL A 83 -12.41 -13.80 5.99
C VAL A 83 -12.89 -14.95 5.12
N PHE A 84 -12.41 -16.16 5.43
CA PHE A 84 -12.74 -17.39 4.73
C PHE A 84 -13.41 -18.36 5.71
N LYS A 85 -14.42 -19.12 5.27
CA LYS A 85 -14.99 -20.24 6.04
C LYS A 85 -14.15 -21.50 5.85
N GLU A 86 -14.32 -22.44 6.77
CA GLU A 86 -13.76 -23.78 6.66
C GLU A 86 -14.22 -24.47 5.36
N GLY A 87 -13.26 -24.87 4.52
CA GLY A 87 -13.51 -25.52 3.23
C GLY A 87 -13.74 -24.59 2.02
N ASP A 88 -13.71 -23.26 2.19
CA ASP A 88 -13.86 -22.32 1.07
C ASP A 88 -12.70 -22.41 0.07
N LEU A 89 -13.02 -22.32 -1.23
CA LEU A 89 -12.04 -22.16 -2.31
C LEU A 89 -11.38 -20.75 -2.26
N PRO A 90 -10.19 -20.54 -2.85
CA PRO A 90 -9.46 -19.26 -2.76
C PRO A 90 -10.22 -18.00 -3.18
N ASN A 91 -11.28 -18.15 -3.98
CA ASN A 91 -12.09 -17.05 -4.52
C ASN A 91 -13.42 -16.86 -3.76
N GLN A 92 -13.66 -17.65 -2.72
CA GLN A 92 -14.85 -17.58 -1.87
C GLN A 92 -14.43 -17.03 -0.51
N TYR A 93 -14.61 -15.72 -0.35
CA TYR A 93 -14.31 -15.00 0.89
C TYR A 93 -15.08 -13.70 0.95
N VAL A 94 -15.27 -13.20 2.16
CA VAL A 94 -15.69 -11.82 2.37
C VAL A 94 -14.46 -10.96 2.60
N LYS A 95 -14.27 -9.96 1.73
CA LYS A 95 -13.25 -8.93 1.92
C LYS A 95 -13.87 -7.62 2.37
N ARG A 96 -13.19 -6.98 3.31
CA ARG A 96 -13.45 -5.61 3.71
C ARG A 96 -12.17 -4.80 3.62
N THR A 97 -12.24 -3.75 2.81
CA THR A 97 -11.13 -2.82 2.61
C THR A 97 -11.09 -1.85 3.78
N PHE A 98 -9.90 -1.60 4.31
CA PHE A 98 -9.64 -0.51 5.25
C PHE A 98 -8.50 0.34 4.70
N PHE A 99 -8.40 1.55 5.23
CA PHE A 99 -7.34 2.48 4.88
C PHE A 99 -6.49 2.71 6.12
N LEU A 100 -5.18 2.63 5.93
CA LEU A 100 -4.21 2.91 6.98
C LEU A 100 -3.60 4.28 6.74
N PRO A 101 -3.27 5.03 7.80
CA PRO A 101 -2.54 6.27 7.65
C PRO A 101 -1.21 6.05 6.92
N GLN A 102 -0.70 7.07 6.24
CA GLN A 102 0.51 6.94 5.44
C GLN A 102 1.71 6.44 6.28
N GLY A 103 2.37 5.39 5.77
CA GLY A 103 3.46 4.70 6.45
C GLY A 103 3.04 3.66 7.50
N TYR A 104 1.73 3.44 7.68
CA TYR A 104 1.23 2.29 8.43
C TYR A 104 1.16 1.05 7.54
N SER A 105 1.40 -0.11 8.14
CA SER A 105 1.24 -1.40 7.49
C SER A 105 0.39 -2.32 8.33
N ALA A 106 -0.39 -3.16 7.67
CA ALA A 106 -1.19 -4.18 8.32
C ALA A 106 -0.94 -5.52 7.66
N GLN A 107 -0.64 -6.53 8.47
CA GLN A 107 -0.40 -7.88 7.98
C GLN A 107 -0.69 -8.93 9.04
N GLY A 108 -0.96 -10.15 8.61
CA GLY A 108 -1.02 -11.31 9.49
C GLY A 108 -2.09 -12.29 9.07
N VAL A 109 -1.93 -13.54 9.52
CA VAL A 109 -2.84 -14.62 9.18
C VAL A 109 -3.15 -15.38 10.45
N VAL A 110 -4.43 -15.59 10.68
CA VAL A 110 -4.91 -16.38 11.81
C VAL A 110 -5.84 -17.46 11.28
N LYS A 111 -5.62 -18.70 11.71
CA LYS A 111 -6.35 -19.88 11.25
C LYS A 111 -7.10 -20.50 12.41
N GLU A 112 -8.43 -20.59 12.29
CA GLU A 112 -9.26 -21.52 13.07
C GLU A 112 -9.05 -21.42 14.60
N THR A 113 -8.80 -20.21 15.10
CA THR A 113 -8.67 -19.93 16.53
C THR A 113 -9.93 -19.26 17.06
N ALA A 114 -10.31 -19.61 18.29
CA ALA A 114 -11.42 -18.95 18.97
C ALA A 114 -11.11 -17.48 19.31
N HIS A 115 -9.84 -17.16 19.57
CA HIS A 115 -9.40 -15.83 20.02
C HIS A 115 -8.22 -15.33 19.20
N PHE A 116 -8.29 -14.06 18.80
CA PHE A 116 -7.22 -13.35 18.11
C PHE A 116 -7.20 -11.88 18.54
N CYS A 117 -6.13 -11.18 18.20
CA CYS A 117 -5.94 -9.78 18.48
C CYS A 117 -5.22 -9.06 17.34
N LEU A 118 -5.36 -7.75 17.34
CA LEU A 118 -4.58 -6.82 16.55
C LEU A 118 -3.56 -6.14 17.46
N GLN A 119 -2.29 -6.25 17.10
CA GLN A 119 -1.18 -5.68 17.84
C GLN A 119 -0.57 -4.55 17.02
N LYS A 120 -0.67 -3.33 17.53
CA LYS A 120 -0.01 -2.16 16.97
C LYS A 120 1.32 -1.95 17.68
N THR A 121 2.40 -1.93 16.90
CA THR A 121 3.74 -1.52 17.34
C THR A 121 4.23 -0.43 16.40
N GLY A 122 4.34 0.81 16.90
CA GLY A 122 4.58 1.98 16.05
C GLY A 122 3.50 2.12 14.95
N LYS A 123 3.91 2.00 13.69
CA LYS A 123 3.01 2.06 12.52
C LYS A 123 2.60 0.69 11.96
N ILE A 124 3.05 -0.41 12.57
CA ILE A 124 2.77 -1.77 12.09
C ILE A 124 1.61 -2.35 12.92
N ILE A 125 0.60 -2.89 12.24
CA ILE A 125 -0.53 -3.60 12.83
C ILE A 125 -0.44 -5.07 12.44
N LEU A 126 -0.32 -5.95 13.43
CA LEU A 126 -0.22 -7.39 13.23
C LEU A 126 -1.49 -8.11 13.69
N LEU A 127 -2.04 -8.96 12.84
CA LEU A 127 -3.08 -9.93 13.22
C LEU A 127 -2.41 -11.17 13.81
N SER A 128 -2.74 -11.50 15.07
CA SER A 128 -2.08 -12.57 15.84
C SER A 128 -3.07 -13.38 16.68
N ASP A 129 -2.79 -14.66 16.90
CA ASP A 129 -3.48 -15.55 17.84
C ASP A 129 -2.82 -15.58 19.23
N LYS A 130 -1.70 -14.86 19.42
CA LYS A 130 -0.94 -14.79 20.69
C LYS A 130 -1.06 -13.43 21.36
N CYS A 131 -2.10 -13.23 22.15
CA CYS A 131 -2.50 -11.89 22.63
C CYS A 131 -1.85 -11.41 23.93
N GLU A 132 -1.01 -12.23 24.57
CA GLU A 132 -0.39 -11.93 25.87
C GLU A 132 1.12 -11.64 25.77
N GLU A 133 1.74 -11.77 24.60
CA GLU A 133 3.16 -11.46 24.37
C GLU A 133 3.29 -10.02 23.85
N LYS A 134 3.89 -9.10 24.64
CA LYS A 134 4.34 -7.79 24.11
C LYS A 134 5.44 -8.04 23.09
N VAL A 135 5.18 -7.73 21.83
CA VAL A 135 6.21 -7.70 20.77
C VAL A 135 7.20 -6.58 21.12
N THR A 136 8.26 -6.93 21.82
CA THR A 136 9.43 -6.08 22.04
C THR A 136 10.51 -6.48 21.04
N GLU A 137 10.19 -6.35 19.76
CA GLU A 137 11.24 -6.31 18.74
C GLU A 137 11.46 -4.85 18.35
N LYS A 138 12.66 -4.35 18.64
CA LYS A 138 13.24 -3.28 17.82
C LYS A 138 13.14 -3.77 16.37
N VAL A 139 12.20 -3.24 15.60
CA VAL A 139 12.16 -3.47 14.16
C VAL A 139 13.31 -2.68 13.57
N GLU A 140 14.47 -3.31 13.54
CA GLU A 140 15.57 -2.93 12.66
C GLU A 140 15.05 -3.13 11.23
N VAL A 141 14.79 -2.04 10.51
CA VAL A 141 14.50 -2.07 9.07
C VAL A 141 15.74 -2.64 8.38
N LYS A 142 15.66 -3.86 7.86
CA LYS A 142 16.78 -4.49 7.15
C LYS A 142 16.64 -4.25 5.65
N CYS A 143 17.62 -3.57 5.04
CA CYS A 143 17.78 -3.47 3.59
C CYS A 143 17.76 -4.90 2.98
N GLY A 144 17.04 -5.11 1.86
CA GLY A 144 16.97 -6.43 1.21
C GLY A 144 15.58 -6.91 0.76
N GLU A 145 14.57 -6.05 0.63
CA GLU A 145 13.24 -6.47 0.15
C GLU A 145 13.12 -6.41 -1.39
N VAL A 146 12.18 -7.18 -1.92
CA VAL A 146 11.88 -7.24 -3.35
C VAL A 146 11.30 -5.90 -3.82
N SER A 147 11.87 -5.33 -4.89
CA SER A 147 11.41 -4.06 -5.47
C SER A 147 9.93 -4.10 -5.89
N ALA A 148 9.25 -2.95 -5.81
CA ALA A 148 7.84 -2.82 -6.22
C ALA A 148 7.59 -3.26 -7.67
N GLU A 149 8.53 -3.00 -8.58
CA GLU A 149 8.43 -3.41 -9.98
C GLU A 149 8.54 -4.93 -10.17
N THR A 150 9.36 -5.59 -9.35
CA THR A 150 9.45 -7.05 -9.35
C THR A 150 8.21 -7.67 -8.71
N ALA A 151 7.68 -7.07 -7.64
CA ALA A 151 6.49 -7.55 -6.93
C ALA A 151 5.23 -7.60 -7.83
N LYS A 152 5.11 -6.71 -8.83
CA LYS A 152 4.00 -6.72 -9.81
C LYS A 152 3.93 -7.99 -10.66
N LYS A 153 5.03 -8.75 -10.75
CA LYS A 153 5.13 -9.99 -11.55
C LYS A 153 4.62 -11.22 -10.80
N PHE A 154 4.25 -11.04 -9.53
CA PHE A 154 3.89 -12.13 -8.64
C PHE A 154 2.38 -12.32 -8.58
N ALA A 155 1.94 -13.57 -8.76
CA ALA A 155 0.59 -13.97 -8.43
C ALA A 155 0.36 -13.82 -6.91
N LEU A 156 -0.90 -13.60 -6.52
CA LEU A 156 -1.30 -13.48 -5.13
C LEU A 156 -0.81 -14.69 -4.32
N GLY A 157 -0.13 -14.44 -3.20
CA GLY A 157 0.42 -15.48 -2.32
C GLY A 157 1.74 -16.11 -2.78
N PHE A 158 2.29 -15.74 -3.94
CA PHE A 158 3.56 -16.29 -4.42
C PHE A 158 4.73 -15.93 -3.50
N LEU A 159 4.85 -14.67 -3.08
CA LEU A 159 5.92 -14.24 -2.18
C LEU A 159 5.84 -14.91 -0.81
N ASP A 160 4.63 -15.09 -0.28
CA ASP A 160 4.41 -15.80 0.99
C ASP A 160 4.79 -17.27 0.85
N LYS A 161 4.46 -17.90 -0.27
CA LYS A 161 4.86 -19.28 -0.57
C LYS A 161 6.37 -19.42 -0.72
N VAL A 162 7.05 -18.43 -1.32
CA VAL A 162 8.52 -18.40 -1.38
C VAL A 162 9.12 -18.29 0.01
N LYS A 163 8.60 -17.41 0.87
CA LYS A 163 9.02 -17.29 2.28
C LYS A 163 8.81 -18.60 3.05
N GLU A 164 7.66 -19.26 2.87
CA GLU A 164 7.37 -20.58 3.47
C GLU A 164 8.40 -21.63 3.05
N VAL A 165 8.68 -21.74 1.76
CA VAL A 165 9.66 -22.69 1.21
C VAL A 165 11.07 -22.38 1.69
N ALA A 166 11.47 -21.10 1.65
CA ALA A 166 12.77 -20.63 2.12
C ALA A 166 12.97 -20.96 3.61
N ASN A 167 11.97 -20.70 4.45
CA ASN A 167 11.99 -21.04 5.87
C ASN A 167 12.13 -22.54 6.11
N GLY A 168 11.38 -23.37 5.37
CA GLY A 168 11.50 -24.84 5.47
C GLY A 168 12.87 -25.39 5.06
N LEU A 169 13.59 -24.65 4.22
CA LEU A 169 14.94 -24.98 3.76
C LEU A 169 16.04 -24.28 4.57
N GLY A 170 15.71 -23.30 5.41
CA GLY A 170 16.70 -22.46 6.10
C GLY A 170 17.55 -21.65 5.12
N MET A 171 16.90 -21.07 4.11
CA MET A 171 17.49 -20.26 3.03
C MET A 171 16.90 -18.84 3.05
N ASP A 172 17.59 -17.89 2.42
CA ASP A 172 17.06 -16.55 2.18
C ASP A 172 16.06 -16.56 1.02
N PRO A 173 14.82 -16.06 1.18
CA PRO A 173 13.82 -16.04 0.12
C PRO A 173 14.27 -15.24 -1.11
N ASN A 174 15.07 -14.19 -0.95
CA ASN A 174 15.58 -13.38 -2.06
C ASN A 174 16.61 -14.14 -2.91
N TYR A 175 17.32 -15.11 -2.32
CA TYR A 175 18.23 -15.97 -3.10
C TYR A 175 17.47 -16.91 -4.02
N ILE A 176 16.34 -17.44 -3.54
CA ILE A 176 15.45 -18.27 -4.35
C ILE A 176 14.85 -17.42 -5.49
N LEU A 177 14.39 -16.20 -5.18
CA LEU A 177 13.87 -15.28 -6.21
C LEU A 177 14.92 -14.86 -7.23
N ALA A 178 16.17 -14.66 -6.82
CA ALA A 178 17.26 -14.30 -7.73
C ALA A 178 17.59 -15.43 -8.70
N VAL A 179 17.60 -16.68 -8.22
CA VAL A 179 17.71 -17.85 -9.09
C VAL A 179 16.54 -17.89 -10.07
N MET A 180 15.30 -17.72 -9.59
CA MET A 180 14.13 -17.73 -10.49
C MET A 180 14.16 -16.61 -11.52
N SER A 181 14.58 -15.41 -11.12
CA SER A 181 14.74 -14.28 -12.02
C SER A 181 15.77 -14.60 -13.11
N PHE A 182 16.91 -15.18 -12.74
CA PHE A 182 17.90 -15.60 -13.72
C PHE A 182 17.38 -16.67 -14.67
N GLU A 183 16.77 -17.73 -14.12
CA GLU A 183 16.28 -18.90 -14.86
C GLU A 183 15.11 -18.59 -15.81
N THR A 184 14.31 -17.58 -15.49
CA THR A 184 13.12 -17.18 -16.28
C THR A 184 13.34 -15.91 -17.13
N GLY A 185 14.54 -15.32 -17.08
CA GLY A 185 14.77 -14.01 -17.72
C GLY A 185 13.95 -12.87 -17.08
N ASN A 186 13.77 -12.93 -15.76
CA ASN A 186 13.08 -11.95 -14.92
C ASN A 186 11.57 -11.83 -15.14
N THR A 187 10.94 -12.89 -15.67
CA THR A 187 9.48 -12.96 -15.90
C THR A 187 8.76 -13.68 -14.76
N PHE A 188 9.44 -14.60 -14.06
CA PHE A 188 8.84 -15.50 -13.07
C PHE A 188 7.68 -16.32 -13.65
N ASP A 189 7.68 -16.56 -14.96
CA ASP A 189 6.66 -17.35 -15.62
C ASP A 189 6.98 -18.87 -15.48
N PRO A 190 6.06 -19.67 -14.91
CA PRO A 190 6.24 -21.11 -14.70
C PRO A 190 6.29 -21.94 -15.99
N CYS A 191 6.03 -21.36 -17.16
CA CYS A 191 6.12 -22.01 -18.46
C CYS A 191 7.33 -21.58 -19.30
N VAL A 192 8.25 -20.74 -18.78
CA VAL A 192 9.47 -20.39 -19.53
C VAL A 192 10.25 -21.64 -19.89
N LYS A 193 10.49 -21.86 -21.17
CA LYS A 193 11.21 -23.01 -21.70
C LYS A 193 12.53 -22.59 -22.33
N ASN A 194 13.60 -23.30 -22.00
CA ASN A 194 14.88 -23.12 -22.66
C ASN A 194 14.80 -23.59 -24.13
N PRO A 195 15.16 -22.75 -25.12
CA PRO A 195 15.07 -23.12 -26.55
C PRO A 195 15.92 -24.32 -26.96
N VAL A 196 16.96 -24.64 -26.18
CA VAL A 196 17.98 -25.63 -26.52
C VAL A 196 17.82 -26.93 -25.71
N SER A 197 16.95 -26.95 -24.70
CA SER A 197 16.79 -28.11 -23.81
C SER A 197 15.32 -28.38 -23.44
N SER A 198 15.11 -29.39 -22.60
CA SER A 198 13.78 -29.69 -22.03
C SER A 198 13.47 -28.90 -20.76
N ALA A 199 14.36 -27.99 -20.37
CA ALA A 199 14.23 -27.26 -19.13
C ALA A 199 13.05 -26.29 -19.17
N THR A 200 12.16 -26.38 -18.18
CA THR A 200 10.93 -25.57 -18.11
C THR A 200 10.66 -25.10 -16.68
N GLY A 201 10.18 -23.86 -16.54
CA GLY A 201 9.62 -23.30 -15.31
C GLY A 201 10.57 -22.48 -14.45
N LEU A 202 10.12 -22.14 -13.24
CA LEU A 202 10.72 -21.17 -12.34
C LEU A 202 12.20 -21.43 -12.03
N ILE A 203 12.63 -22.70 -12.04
CA ILE A 203 14.03 -23.10 -11.85
C ILE A 203 14.56 -23.98 -13.00
N GLN A 204 13.89 -23.95 -14.16
CA GLN A 204 14.27 -24.72 -15.35
C GLN A 204 14.39 -26.24 -15.11
N PHE A 205 13.28 -26.87 -14.70
CA PHE A 205 13.22 -28.33 -14.49
C PHE A 205 13.43 -29.10 -15.79
N MET A 206 14.43 -29.98 -15.83
CA MET A 206 14.62 -30.93 -16.94
C MET A 206 13.53 -32.02 -16.94
N SER A 207 13.19 -32.57 -18.11
CA SER A 207 12.13 -33.58 -18.26
C SER A 207 12.32 -34.81 -17.35
N SER A 208 13.55 -35.34 -17.25
CA SER A 208 13.86 -36.47 -16.36
C SER A 208 13.67 -36.12 -14.87
N THR A 209 14.03 -34.89 -14.48
CA THR A 209 13.82 -34.38 -13.11
C THR A 209 12.34 -34.23 -12.81
N ALA A 210 11.55 -33.67 -13.74
CA ALA A 210 10.10 -33.53 -13.58
C ALA A 210 9.44 -34.90 -13.34
N ILE A 211 9.81 -35.91 -14.13
CA ILE A 211 9.34 -37.30 -13.97
C ILE A 211 9.73 -37.85 -12.60
N GLY A 212 10.99 -37.65 -12.17
CA GLY A 212 11.46 -38.09 -10.85
C GLY A 212 10.73 -37.43 -9.67
N LEU A 213 10.15 -36.25 -9.88
CA LEU A 213 9.31 -35.53 -8.91
C LEU A 213 7.82 -35.90 -8.99
N GLY A 214 7.45 -36.82 -9.89
CA GLY A 214 6.08 -37.30 -10.09
C GLY A 214 5.21 -36.38 -10.96
N THR A 215 5.81 -35.61 -11.87
CA THR A 215 5.11 -34.69 -12.79
C THR A 215 5.75 -34.71 -14.18
N THR A 216 5.35 -33.80 -15.09
CA THR A 216 6.03 -33.57 -16.38
C THR A 216 6.29 -32.09 -16.60
N THR A 217 7.15 -31.77 -17.57
CA THR A 217 7.44 -30.39 -17.98
C THR A 217 6.20 -29.67 -18.52
N GLU A 218 5.29 -30.40 -19.16
CA GLU A 218 4.01 -29.88 -19.65
C GLU A 218 3.09 -29.54 -18.47
N SER A 219 2.96 -30.43 -17.48
CA SER A 219 2.18 -30.16 -16.28
C SER A 219 2.75 -29.01 -15.46
N LEU A 220 4.08 -28.92 -15.32
CA LEU A 220 4.75 -27.82 -14.65
C LEU A 220 4.45 -26.47 -15.33
N CYS A 221 4.47 -26.42 -16.67
CA CYS A 221 4.12 -25.21 -17.43
C CYS A 221 2.67 -24.73 -17.20
N GLN A 222 1.74 -25.65 -16.89
CA GLN A 222 0.34 -25.30 -16.65
C GLN A 222 0.04 -24.89 -15.20
N MET A 223 1.02 -24.97 -14.30
CA MET A 223 0.86 -24.58 -12.90
C MET A 223 0.96 -23.07 -12.72
N SER A 224 0.28 -22.55 -11.71
CA SER A 224 0.56 -21.21 -11.19
C SER A 224 1.96 -21.15 -10.54
N GLN A 225 2.47 -19.94 -10.35
CA GLN A 225 3.71 -19.70 -9.63
C GLN A 225 3.69 -20.34 -8.22
N VAL A 226 2.54 -20.25 -7.52
CA VAL A 226 2.34 -20.80 -6.17
C VAL A 226 2.38 -22.33 -6.18
N GLU A 227 1.70 -22.97 -7.12
CA GLU A 227 1.67 -24.44 -7.22
C GLU A 227 3.05 -25.00 -7.59
N GLN A 228 3.76 -24.35 -8.51
CA GLN A 228 5.08 -24.80 -8.92
C GLN A 228 6.11 -24.73 -7.78
N MET A 229 5.91 -23.86 -6.78
CA MET A 229 6.76 -23.78 -5.59
C MET A 229 6.80 -25.07 -4.76
N ASP A 230 5.76 -25.90 -4.79
CA ASP A 230 5.80 -27.20 -4.09
C ASP A 230 6.82 -28.15 -4.74
N TYR A 231 6.99 -28.06 -6.06
CA TYR A 231 8.01 -28.81 -6.80
C TYR A 231 9.39 -28.21 -6.63
N VAL A 232 9.49 -26.88 -6.56
CA VAL A 232 10.74 -26.18 -6.21
C VAL A 232 11.23 -26.64 -4.84
N LYS A 233 10.35 -26.68 -3.84
CA LYS A 233 10.69 -27.19 -2.50
C LYS A 233 11.20 -28.62 -2.54
N LYS A 234 10.45 -29.54 -3.16
CA LYS A 234 10.86 -30.96 -3.29
C LYS A 234 12.23 -31.09 -3.98
N TYR A 235 12.44 -30.35 -5.06
CA TYR A 235 13.71 -30.36 -5.78
C TYR A 235 14.86 -29.84 -4.91
N PHE A 236 14.67 -28.72 -4.21
CA PHE A 236 15.68 -28.15 -3.33
C PHE A 236 15.99 -29.09 -2.15
N GLU A 237 15.00 -29.77 -1.57
CA GLU A 237 15.21 -30.75 -0.50
C GLU A 237 16.08 -31.93 -0.97
N LEU A 238 15.87 -32.43 -2.19
CA LEU A 238 16.64 -33.54 -2.76
C LEU A 238 18.07 -33.14 -3.16
N ASN A 239 18.28 -31.88 -3.55
CA ASN A 239 19.53 -31.40 -4.14
C ASN A 239 20.39 -30.54 -3.19
N GLY A 240 20.16 -30.65 -1.88
CA GLY A 240 21.02 -30.04 -0.87
C GLY A 240 20.64 -28.62 -0.45
N GLY A 241 19.43 -28.15 -0.76
CA GLY A 241 18.91 -26.83 -0.37
C GLY A 241 19.04 -26.52 1.12
N LYS A 242 18.85 -27.50 2.01
CA LYS A 242 19.05 -27.32 3.46
C LYS A 242 20.49 -26.94 3.85
N LYS A 243 21.46 -27.29 3.01
CA LYS A 243 22.89 -26.98 3.19
C LYS A 243 23.27 -25.65 2.53
N ALA A 244 22.44 -25.09 1.66
CA ALA A 244 22.73 -23.84 0.98
C ALA A 244 22.60 -22.66 1.94
N LYS A 245 23.66 -21.85 2.07
CA LYS A 245 23.70 -20.69 2.97
C LYS A 245 23.99 -19.37 2.26
N THR A 246 24.46 -19.43 1.02
CA THR A 246 24.78 -18.26 0.21
C THR A 246 23.95 -18.23 -1.08
N LEU A 247 23.94 -17.08 -1.76
CA LEU A 247 23.34 -16.98 -3.10
C LEU A 247 23.98 -17.96 -4.09
N SER A 248 25.31 -18.09 -4.06
CA SER A 248 26.05 -19.04 -4.87
C SER A 248 25.64 -20.48 -4.56
N ASP A 249 25.49 -20.84 -3.28
CA ASP A 249 25.01 -22.19 -2.90
C ASP A 249 23.59 -22.44 -3.38
N THR A 250 22.70 -21.45 -3.23
CA THR A 250 21.31 -21.52 -3.70
C THR A 250 21.25 -21.79 -5.20
N TYR A 251 22.11 -21.14 -5.97
CA TYR A 251 22.24 -21.42 -7.41
C TYR A 251 22.83 -22.80 -7.69
N MET A 252 23.80 -23.27 -6.90
CA MET A 252 24.37 -24.61 -7.05
C MET A 252 23.34 -25.72 -6.82
N VAL A 253 22.29 -25.50 -6.02
CA VAL A 253 21.18 -26.46 -5.88
C VAL A 253 20.54 -26.75 -7.24
N VAL A 254 20.52 -25.78 -8.16
CA VAL A 254 19.95 -25.92 -9.51
C VAL A 254 21.00 -26.32 -10.54
N LEU A 255 22.16 -25.65 -10.56
CA LEU A 255 23.17 -25.86 -11.59
C LEU A 255 24.05 -27.10 -11.34
N TYR A 256 24.52 -27.31 -10.12
CA TYR A 256 25.50 -28.35 -9.78
C TYR A 256 25.44 -28.74 -8.29
N PRO A 257 24.48 -29.61 -7.88
CA PRO A 257 24.20 -29.88 -6.45
C PRO A 257 25.41 -30.33 -5.61
N ASN A 258 26.37 -31.03 -6.21
CA ASN A 258 27.58 -31.49 -5.54
C ASN A 258 28.52 -30.34 -5.10
N ALA A 259 28.32 -29.13 -5.63
CA ALA A 259 29.09 -27.93 -5.29
C ALA A 259 28.46 -27.10 -4.15
N VAL A 260 27.29 -27.49 -3.65
CA VAL A 260 26.65 -26.81 -2.51
C VAL A 260 27.55 -26.90 -1.27
N GLY A 261 27.87 -25.75 -0.67
CA GLY A 261 28.75 -25.64 0.50
C GLY A 261 30.25 -25.76 0.18
N LYS A 262 30.64 -25.86 -1.10
CA LYS A 262 32.04 -25.77 -1.54
C LYS A 262 32.48 -24.29 -1.60
N PRO A 263 33.81 -24.01 -1.49
CA PRO A 263 34.32 -22.65 -1.61
C PRO A 263 34.04 -22.05 -2.99
N GLU A 264 34.00 -20.72 -3.10
CA GLU A 264 33.73 -20.00 -4.36
C GLU A 264 34.75 -20.34 -5.47
N SER A 265 35.99 -20.70 -5.09
CA SER A 265 37.05 -21.15 -6.00
C SER A 265 36.91 -22.60 -6.50
N TYR A 266 35.84 -23.32 -6.11
CA TYR A 266 35.63 -24.70 -6.53
C TYR A 266 35.33 -24.77 -8.03
N VAL A 267 36.09 -25.60 -8.76
CA VAL A 267 35.95 -25.77 -10.21
C VAL A 267 34.77 -26.68 -10.51
N LEU A 268 33.80 -26.18 -11.27
CA LEU A 268 32.62 -26.90 -11.72
C LEU A 268 32.89 -27.63 -13.03
N PHE A 269 33.52 -26.92 -13.98
CA PHE A 269 33.83 -27.41 -15.31
C PHE A 269 35.26 -27.02 -15.70
N GLU A 270 35.98 -27.92 -16.34
CA GLU A 270 37.36 -27.69 -16.79
C GLU A 270 37.54 -28.24 -18.21
N SER A 271 38.33 -27.53 -19.02
CA SER A 271 38.71 -27.98 -20.36
C SER A 271 39.82 -29.05 -20.28
N PRO A 272 39.80 -30.08 -21.15
CA PRO A 272 38.78 -30.36 -22.16
C PRO A 272 37.64 -31.20 -21.58
N SER A 273 36.40 -30.69 -21.64
CA SER A 273 35.22 -31.50 -21.37
C SER A 273 33.99 -30.93 -22.08
N LYS A 274 33.06 -31.82 -22.45
CA LYS A 274 31.76 -31.41 -23.04
C LYS A 274 30.97 -30.49 -22.11
N ALA A 275 31.07 -30.70 -20.80
CA ALA A 275 30.41 -29.87 -19.80
C ALA A 275 31.00 -28.45 -19.77
N TYR A 276 32.33 -28.32 -19.92
CA TYR A 276 32.97 -27.02 -20.09
C TYR A 276 32.57 -26.35 -21.41
N GLU A 277 32.56 -27.06 -22.54
CA GLU A 277 32.14 -26.48 -23.83
C GLU A 277 30.72 -25.87 -23.76
N GLN A 278 29.77 -26.57 -23.14
CA GLN A 278 28.38 -26.13 -22.97
C GLN A 278 28.23 -24.94 -22.00
N ASN A 279 29.15 -24.78 -21.05
CA ASN A 279 29.12 -23.74 -20.02
C ASN A 279 30.24 -22.71 -20.15
N SER A 280 30.97 -22.73 -21.27
CA SER A 280 32.14 -21.86 -21.53
C SER A 280 31.81 -20.37 -21.47
N GLY A 281 30.54 -20.00 -21.70
CA GLY A 281 30.04 -18.64 -21.52
C GLY A 281 29.96 -18.16 -20.06
N LEU A 282 30.31 -18.99 -19.09
CA LEU A 282 30.45 -18.65 -17.67
C LEU A 282 31.90 -18.38 -17.27
N ASP A 283 32.91 -18.85 -18.03
CA ASP A 283 34.34 -18.59 -17.77
C ASP A 283 34.63 -17.09 -18.07
N LYS A 284 34.71 -16.28 -17.01
CA LYS A 284 34.86 -14.82 -17.15
C LYS A 284 36.33 -14.45 -17.37
N ASN A 285 37.26 -15.15 -16.73
CA ASN A 285 38.68 -14.84 -16.78
C ASN A 285 39.43 -15.55 -17.94
N LYS A 286 38.75 -16.48 -18.63
CA LYS A 286 39.24 -17.29 -19.75
C LYS A 286 40.42 -18.19 -19.40
N ASP A 287 40.45 -18.71 -18.18
CA ASP A 287 41.51 -19.60 -17.71
C ASP A 287 41.27 -21.10 -18.04
N ASN A 288 40.17 -21.40 -18.75
CA ASN A 288 39.69 -22.73 -19.10
C ASN A 288 39.04 -23.51 -17.95
N LYS A 289 38.64 -22.81 -16.89
CA LYS A 289 37.88 -23.36 -15.76
C LYS A 289 36.68 -22.47 -15.50
N VAL A 290 35.57 -23.07 -15.13
CA VAL A 290 34.40 -22.37 -14.61
C VAL A 290 34.33 -22.65 -13.12
N THR A 291 34.54 -21.62 -12.30
CA THR A 291 34.41 -21.72 -10.86
C THR A 291 32.97 -21.50 -10.39
N LYS A 292 32.69 -21.89 -9.14
CA LYS A 292 31.40 -21.60 -8.48
C LYS A 292 31.11 -20.09 -8.45
N GLU A 293 32.14 -19.28 -8.22
CA GLU A 293 32.02 -17.82 -8.22
C GLU A 293 31.52 -17.29 -9.57
N GLU A 294 32.16 -17.74 -10.64
CA GLU A 294 31.88 -17.29 -12.00
C GLU A 294 30.51 -17.73 -12.48
N ALA A 295 30.13 -18.98 -12.19
CA ALA A 295 28.79 -19.48 -12.47
C ALA A 295 27.72 -18.65 -11.74
N ALA A 296 27.94 -18.29 -10.48
CA ALA A 296 26.99 -17.49 -9.69
C ALA A 296 26.96 -16.00 -10.06
N ALA A 297 27.89 -15.50 -10.87
CA ALA A 297 28.02 -14.06 -11.12
C ALA A 297 26.78 -13.44 -11.80
N LYS A 298 26.16 -14.14 -12.75
CA LYS A 298 24.92 -13.66 -13.40
C LYS A 298 23.72 -13.67 -12.45
N VAL A 299 23.69 -14.62 -11.51
CA VAL A 299 22.66 -14.67 -10.47
C VAL A 299 22.86 -13.56 -9.44
N LYS A 300 24.12 -13.19 -9.13
CA LYS A 300 24.44 -12.00 -8.31
C LYS A 300 23.95 -10.70 -8.98
N GLU A 301 24.10 -10.59 -10.31
CA GLU A 301 23.55 -9.48 -11.10
C GLU A 301 22.01 -9.46 -11.05
N ALA A 302 21.36 -10.62 -11.21
CA ALA A 302 19.91 -10.77 -11.10
C ALA A 302 19.38 -10.45 -9.69
N TYR A 303 20.09 -10.88 -8.64
CA TYR A 303 19.76 -10.52 -7.24
C TYR A 303 19.73 -9.00 -7.07
N GLY A 304 20.72 -8.30 -7.63
CA GLY A 304 20.76 -6.85 -7.60
C GLY A 304 19.63 -6.16 -8.39
N SER A 305 19.04 -6.80 -9.41
CA SER A 305 17.94 -6.19 -10.18
C SER A 305 16.56 -6.42 -9.56
N ILE A 306 16.42 -7.43 -8.69
CA ILE A 306 15.15 -7.74 -8.02
C ILE A 306 15.03 -7.11 -6.62
N VAL A 307 16.17 -6.88 -5.95
CA VAL A 307 16.27 -6.25 -4.63
C VAL A 307 16.66 -4.78 -4.80
N GLU A 308 16.05 -3.86 -4.03
CA GLU A 308 16.44 -2.45 -4.07
C GLU A 308 17.91 -2.25 -3.63
N LYS A 309 18.75 -1.67 -4.51
CA LYS A 309 20.20 -1.52 -4.31
C LYS A 309 20.60 -0.35 -3.41
N GLU A 310 19.75 0.66 -3.27
CA GLU A 310 20.02 1.86 -2.50
C GLU A 310 18.90 2.07 -1.50
N CYS A 311 19.24 1.99 -0.21
CA CYS A 311 18.32 2.37 0.86
C CYS A 311 18.00 3.87 0.67
N PRO A 312 16.71 4.30 0.63
CA PRO A 312 16.37 5.71 0.62
C PRO A 312 17.12 6.39 1.78
N LYS A 313 17.97 7.37 1.48
CA LYS A 313 18.55 8.23 2.51
C LYS A 313 17.37 8.86 3.24
N GLU A 314 17.19 8.48 4.51
CA GLU A 314 16.17 8.96 5.45
C GLU A 314 15.07 9.79 4.79
N ALA A 315 14.04 9.15 4.24
CA ALA A 315 12.77 9.82 4.08
C ALA A 315 12.17 9.93 5.48
N ILE A 316 12.26 11.13 6.07
CA ILE A 316 11.72 11.46 7.40
C ILE A 316 10.30 10.90 7.48
N ALA A 317 10.07 9.92 8.35
CA ALA A 317 8.75 9.35 8.66
C ALA A 317 7.95 10.37 9.48
N GLY A 318 7.66 11.52 8.89
CA GLY A 318 6.84 12.58 9.43
C GLY A 318 5.45 12.62 8.78
N PRO A 319 4.52 13.41 9.34
CA PRO A 319 3.31 13.84 8.63
C PRO A 319 3.65 14.37 7.23
N SER A 320 2.79 14.14 6.24
CA SER A 320 2.91 14.70 4.90
C SER A 320 1.59 15.19 4.36
N PHE A 321 1.63 16.13 3.42
CA PHE A 321 0.47 16.67 2.73
C PHE A 321 0.66 16.48 1.23
N TYR A 322 -0.18 15.64 0.60
CA TYR A 322 -0.05 15.24 -0.81
C TYR A 322 1.33 14.69 -1.20
N GLY A 323 1.96 13.94 -0.29
CA GLY A 323 3.27 13.32 -0.51
C GLY A 323 4.46 14.24 -0.22
N ILE A 324 4.24 15.51 0.09
CA ILE A 324 5.29 16.42 0.56
C ILE A 324 5.43 16.27 2.08
N PRO A 325 6.61 15.88 2.61
CA PRO A 325 6.85 15.83 4.05
C PRO A 325 6.59 17.19 4.71
N ILE A 326 5.96 17.19 5.88
CA ILE A 326 5.73 18.40 6.68
C ILE A 326 6.97 18.66 7.54
N GLU A 327 7.71 19.70 7.15
CA GLU A 327 8.94 20.14 7.81
C GLU A 327 8.71 21.44 8.59
N GLY A 328 9.32 21.54 9.78
CA GLY A 328 9.25 22.72 10.65
C GLY A 328 8.53 22.48 11.97
N ASP A 329 8.63 23.46 12.86
CA ASP A 329 7.85 23.53 14.10
C ASP A 329 6.58 24.36 13.92
N ARG A 330 6.57 25.30 12.96
CA ARG A 330 5.51 26.28 12.73
C ARG A 330 5.08 26.29 11.28
N VAL A 331 3.95 25.66 11.00
CA VAL A 331 3.50 25.32 9.65
C VAL A 331 2.16 25.99 9.32
N VAL A 332 2.03 26.55 8.13
CA VAL A 332 0.77 27.13 7.66
C VAL A 332 0.25 26.38 6.44
N PHE A 333 -0.97 25.85 6.53
CA PHE A 333 -1.67 25.26 5.39
C PHE A 333 -2.54 26.32 4.72
N VAL A 334 -2.40 26.48 3.40
CA VAL A 334 -3.17 27.40 2.59
C VAL A 334 -3.91 26.58 1.55
N VAL A 335 -5.21 26.42 1.73
CA VAL A 335 -6.04 25.47 0.98
C VAL A 335 -7.10 26.21 0.19
N ASP A 336 -7.05 26.03 -1.12
CA ASP A 336 -8.04 26.51 -2.06
C ASP A 336 -9.38 25.81 -1.84
N HIS A 337 -10.46 26.57 -1.80
CA HIS A 337 -11.82 26.05 -1.91
C HIS A 337 -12.63 26.78 -2.98
N SER A 338 -11.98 27.29 -4.02
CA SER A 338 -12.61 27.93 -5.17
C SER A 338 -13.62 27.02 -5.90
N GLY A 339 -14.42 27.60 -6.79
CA GLY A 339 -15.50 26.89 -7.47
C GLY A 339 -15.05 25.69 -8.32
N SER A 340 -13.78 25.66 -8.76
CA SER A 340 -13.16 24.54 -9.49
C SER A 340 -12.92 23.32 -8.60
N MET A 341 -12.75 23.51 -7.28
CA MET A 341 -12.61 22.44 -6.29
C MET A 341 -13.86 21.58 -6.10
N ARG A 342 -14.98 21.94 -6.74
CA ARG A 342 -16.22 21.15 -6.82
C ARG A 342 -16.09 19.94 -7.73
N VAL A 343 -15.14 19.95 -8.67
CA VAL A 343 -14.95 18.87 -9.65
C VAL A 343 -14.44 17.61 -8.96
N ASN A 344 -14.85 16.44 -9.45
CA ASN A 344 -14.35 15.16 -8.94
C ASN A 344 -12.90 14.92 -9.37
N LEU A 345 -12.11 14.22 -8.56
CA LEU A 345 -10.80 13.76 -9.01
C LEU A 345 -10.93 12.68 -10.09
N GLU A 346 -10.15 12.81 -11.16
CA GLU A 346 -10.13 11.88 -12.28
C GLU A 346 -8.94 10.91 -12.16
N GLY A 347 -9.18 9.61 -12.22
CA GLY A 347 -8.15 8.56 -12.12
C GLY A 347 -8.49 7.47 -11.09
N ASP A 348 -7.57 6.53 -10.86
CA ASP A 348 -7.71 5.40 -9.91
C ASP A 348 -7.66 5.83 -8.42
N PHE A 349 -7.88 7.11 -8.12
CA PHE A 349 -7.95 7.61 -6.76
C PHE A 349 -9.27 7.13 -6.10
N GLN A 350 -9.23 5.94 -5.50
CA GLN A 350 -10.34 5.35 -4.77
C GLN A 350 -10.46 6.05 -3.41
N VAL A 351 -11.37 7.03 -3.35
CA VAL A 351 -11.70 7.76 -2.12
C VAL A 351 -12.35 6.81 -1.09
N GLU A 352 -12.06 6.99 0.20
CA GLU A 352 -12.57 6.14 1.28
C GLU A 352 -14.10 6.03 1.25
N ALA A 353 -14.66 4.88 1.63
CA ALA A 353 -16.10 4.69 1.71
C ALA A 353 -16.75 5.71 2.68
N GLY A 354 -17.46 6.69 2.14
CA GLY A 354 -18.13 7.77 2.89
C GLY A 354 -17.57 9.16 2.66
N ILE A 355 -16.49 9.31 1.89
CA ILE A 355 -15.97 10.61 1.46
C ILE A 355 -16.37 10.83 -0.01
N GLU A 356 -16.97 11.97 -0.31
CA GLU A 356 -17.32 12.35 -1.68
C GLU A 356 -16.05 12.56 -2.52
N ASN A 357 -16.08 12.25 -3.82
CA ASN A 357 -14.89 12.27 -4.67
C ASN A 357 -14.53 13.68 -5.18
N ARG A 358 -15.10 14.76 -4.61
CA ARG A 358 -14.78 16.12 -5.03
C ARG A 358 -13.38 16.49 -4.54
N LYS A 359 -12.64 17.27 -5.31
CA LYS A 359 -11.28 17.75 -4.96
C LYS A 359 -11.23 18.36 -3.56
N ILE A 360 -12.25 19.15 -3.19
CA ILE A 360 -12.36 19.76 -1.87
C ILE A 360 -12.48 18.74 -0.73
N ASP A 361 -13.22 17.65 -0.92
CA ASP A 361 -13.41 16.65 0.13
C ASP A 361 -12.12 15.87 0.40
N VAL A 362 -11.40 15.53 -0.68
CA VAL A 362 -10.08 14.90 -0.60
C VAL A 362 -9.06 15.85 0.00
N ALA A 363 -9.08 17.14 -0.35
CA ALA A 363 -8.22 18.16 0.24
C ALA A 363 -8.45 18.28 1.76
N LYS A 364 -9.72 18.33 2.20
CA LYS A 364 -10.10 18.37 3.62
C LYS A 364 -9.63 17.12 4.35
N TRP A 365 -9.82 15.93 3.75
CA TRP A 365 -9.36 14.67 4.34
C TRP A 365 -7.83 14.59 4.47
N GLN A 366 -7.09 14.96 3.42
CA GLN A 366 -5.63 15.01 3.42
C GLN A 366 -5.11 15.99 4.47
N LEU A 367 -5.73 17.16 4.59
CA LEU A 367 -5.36 18.17 5.58
C LEU A 367 -5.58 17.67 7.00
N LYS A 368 -6.74 17.07 7.29
CA LYS A 368 -7.01 16.48 8.61
C LYS A 368 -6.05 15.35 8.94
N SER A 369 -5.74 14.50 7.97
CA SER A 369 -4.78 13.41 8.12
C SER A 369 -3.36 13.91 8.40
N ALA A 370 -2.93 14.96 7.68
CA ALA A 370 -1.67 15.63 7.91
C ALA A 370 -1.57 16.19 9.34
N ILE A 371 -2.59 16.93 9.78
CA ILE A 371 -2.63 17.56 11.12
C ILE A 371 -2.71 16.52 12.24
N LEU A 372 -3.45 15.43 12.02
CA LEU A 372 -3.51 14.31 12.95
C LEU A 372 -2.14 13.62 13.09
N GLY A 373 -1.39 13.50 11.99
CA GLY A 373 -0.05 12.91 11.97
C GLY A 373 1.05 13.80 12.54
N MET A 374 0.81 15.10 12.71
CA MET A 374 1.78 16.03 13.30
C MET A 374 1.93 15.80 14.80
N PRO A 375 3.15 15.79 15.36
CA PRO A 375 3.37 15.66 16.81
C PRO A 375 2.73 16.80 17.60
N ASP A 376 2.38 16.52 18.86
CA ASP A 376 1.99 17.56 19.83
C ASP A 376 3.13 18.57 20.05
N GLY A 377 2.78 19.80 20.40
CA GLY A 377 3.74 20.89 20.63
C GLY A 377 4.19 21.61 19.35
N LYS A 378 3.89 21.09 18.17
CA LYS A 378 4.04 21.81 16.88
C LYS A 378 2.97 22.88 16.76
N GLU A 379 3.28 24.01 16.15
CA GLU A 379 2.28 25.05 15.91
C GLU A 379 1.79 25.04 14.47
N VAL A 380 0.48 25.18 14.30
CA VAL A 380 -0.17 25.23 12.98
C VAL A 380 -1.09 26.42 12.84
N ASN A 381 -1.32 26.82 11.60
CA ASN A 381 -2.46 27.63 11.24
C ASN A 381 -2.99 27.20 9.87
N ILE A 382 -4.26 27.49 9.61
CA ILE A 382 -4.96 27.04 8.41
C ILE A 382 -5.68 28.22 7.81
N ILE A 383 -5.48 28.40 6.50
CA ILE A 383 -6.15 29.39 5.69
C ILE A 383 -6.90 28.65 4.59
N PHE A 384 -8.22 28.77 4.59
CA PHE A 384 -9.04 28.44 3.43
C PHE A 384 -9.29 29.70 2.62
N PHE A 385 -9.12 29.63 1.30
CA PHE A 385 -9.35 30.79 0.44
C PHE A 385 -10.18 30.49 -0.81
N ASP A 386 -10.99 31.48 -1.19
CA ASP A 386 -11.65 31.62 -2.48
C ASP A 386 -11.49 33.08 -2.94
N SER A 387 -12.56 33.87 -3.11
CA SER A 387 -12.49 35.35 -3.16
C SER A 387 -12.20 35.96 -1.78
N SER A 388 -12.46 35.21 -0.71
CA SER A 388 -12.30 35.62 0.69
C SER A 388 -11.20 34.80 1.37
N ILE A 389 -10.62 35.35 2.43
CA ILE A 389 -9.59 34.69 3.24
C ILE A 389 -10.19 34.29 4.59
N ASN A 390 -10.28 32.98 4.83
CA ASN A 390 -10.79 32.40 6.06
C ASN A 390 -9.63 31.80 6.87
N LEU A 391 -9.21 32.53 7.91
CA LEU A 391 -8.11 32.13 8.81
C LEU A 391 -8.65 31.46 10.07
N PHE A 392 -8.08 30.31 10.46
CA PHE A 392 -8.51 29.56 11.65
C PHE A 392 -8.37 30.36 12.95
N LYS A 393 -7.19 30.91 13.24
CA LYS A 393 -6.94 31.79 14.39
C LYS A 393 -5.96 32.91 14.01
N SER A 394 -6.04 34.03 14.73
CA SER A 394 -5.16 35.20 14.49
C SER A 394 -3.68 34.93 14.78
N ASN A 395 -3.36 33.94 15.60
CA ASN A 395 -2.00 33.51 15.95
C ASN A 395 -1.82 32.03 15.62
N MET A 396 -0.56 31.58 15.57
CA MET A 396 -0.22 30.16 15.49
C MET A 396 -0.80 29.39 16.67
N VAL A 397 -1.23 28.15 16.43
CA VAL A 397 -1.91 27.30 17.43
C VAL A 397 -1.09 26.05 17.69
N GLU A 398 -0.69 25.84 18.94
CA GLU A 398 -0.03 24.62 19.36
C GLU A 398 -0.95 23.39 19.24
N LEU A 399 -0.43 22.31 18.66
CA LEU A 399 -1.15 21.07 18.46
C LEU A 399 -1.28 20.27 19.77
N SER A 400 -2.52 19.95 20.08
CA SER A 400 -2.99 19.14 21.20
C SER A 400 -4.26 18.38 20.75
N SER A 401 -4.78 17.45 21.56
CA SER A 401 -6.06 16.80 21.23
C SER A 401 -7.20 17.81 21.07
N SER A 402 -7.25 18.83 21.94
CA SER A 402 -8.28 19.88 21.91
C SER A 402 -8.17 20.75 20.66
N SER A 403 -6.97 21.23 20.32
CA SER A 403 -6.81 22.09 19.14
C SER A 403 -7.05 21.33 17.83
N ARG A 404 -6.79 20.02 17.78
CA ARG A 404 -7.15 19.18 16.62
C ARG A 404 -8.67 19.04 16.43
N GLU A 405 -9.43 18.93 17.50
CA GLU A 405 -10.91 18.93 17.42
C GLU A 405 -11.44 20.28 16.92
N GLU A 406 -10.89 21.40 17.42
CA GLU A 406 -11.23 22.74 16.93
C GLU A 406 -10.88 22.93 15.44
N ILE A 407 -9.71 22.45 15.03
CA ILE A 407 -9.26 22.46 13.64
C ILE A 407 -10.21 21.65 12.76
N ASN A 408 -10.59 20.44 13.18
CA ASN A 408 -11.51 19.61 12.41
C ASN A 408 -12.86 20.32 12.22
N SER A 409 -13.38 20.92 13.30
CA SER A 409 -14.62 21.70 13.30
C SER A 409 -14.54 22.94 12.40
N PHE A 410 -13.36 23.56 12.28
CA PHE A 410 -13.11 24.65 11.35
C PHE A 410 -13.07 24.17 9.91
N ILE A 411 -12.47 23.02 9.62
CA ILE A 411 -12.34 22.46 8.26
C ILE A 411 -13.69 21.97 7.73
N ASP A 412 -14.51 21.32 8.57
CA ASP A 412 -15.76 20.65 8.18
C ASP A 412 -16.75 21.47 7.32
N PRO A 413 -17.06 22.74 7.62
CA PRO A 413 -18.09 23.48 6.90
C PRO A 413 -17.65 24.03 5.53
N PHE A 414 -16.36 23.95 5.17
CA PHE A 414 -15.89 24.50 3.88
C PHE A 414 -16.43 23.69 2.70
N GLU A 415 -17.10 24.40 1.80
CA GLU A 415 -17.63 23.95 0.52
C GLU A 415 -17.03 24.80 -0.62
N PRO A 416 -17.13 24.36 -1.89
CA PRO A 416 -16.63 25.13 -3.02
C PRO A 416 -17.27 26.53 -3.09
N GLY A 417 -16.44 27.56 -2.99
CA GLY A 417 -16.76 28.96 -3.05
C GLY A 417 -16.62 29.56 -4.45
N THR A 418 -16.23 30.82 -4.53
CA THR A 418 -16.13 31.57 -5.80
C THR A 418 -14.82 32.33 -5.89
N GLY A 419 -14.15 32.32 -7.04
CA GLY A 419 -12.87 33.01 -7.26
C GLY A 419 -11.66 32.35 -6.55
N THR A 420 -10.46 32.89 -6.77
CA THR A 420 -9.18 32.26 -6.39
C THR A 420 -8.13 33.33 -6.01
N ASN A 421 -8.29 33.94 -4.84
CA ASN A 421 -7.44 35.03 -4.33
C ASN A 421 -6.17 34.50 -3.62
N THR A 422 -5.34 33.79 -4.36
CA THR A 422 -4.13 33.12 -3.84
C THR A 422 -3.10 34.12 -3.30
N GLY A 423 -3.02 35.31 -3.89
CA GLY A 423 -2.06 36.34 -3.48
C GLY A 423 -2.29 36.81 -2.04
N GLU A 424 -3.52 37.18 -1.71
CA GLU A 424 -3.87 37.63 -0.36
C GLU A 424 -3.76 36.50 0.68
N ALA A 425 -4.08 35.26 0.28
CA ALA A 425 -3.92 34.08 1.14
C ALA A 425 -2.45 33.87 1.56
N LEU A 426 -1.51 33.96 0.60
CA LEU A 426 -0.08 33.85 0.87
C LEU A 426 0.47 35.04 1.67
N GLU A 427 -0.01 36.26 1.40
CA GLU A 427 0.32 37.44 2.22
C GLU A 427 -0.12 37.26 3.67
N LYS A 428 -1.34 36.75 3.86
CA LYS A 428 -1.88 36.48 5.18
C LYS A 428 -1.07 35.40 5.88
N ALA A 429 -0.71 34.32 5.21
CA ALA A 429 0.15 33.27 5.76
C ALA A 429 1.48 33.83 6.24
N LEU A 430 2.17 34.61 5.40
CA LEU A 430 3.43 35.25 5.78
C LEU A 430 3.26 36.23 6.94
N SER A 431 2.08 36.84 7.13
CA SER A 431 1.83 37.79 8.22
C SER A 431 1.75 37.16 9.62
N LEU A 432 1.62 35.83 9.74
CA LEU A 432 1.44 35.09 11.00
C LEU A 432 2.69 35.01 11.90
N GLY A 433 3.74 35.79 11.60
CA GLY A 433 4.93 35.91 12.40
C GLY A 433 6.07 35.00 11.92
N ASN A 434 6.76 34.37 12.87
CA ASN A 434 7.91 33.51 12.60
C ASN A 434 7.40 32.09 12.28
N ILE A 435 7.24 31.78 10.99
CA ILE A 435 6.81 30.48 10.50
C ILE A 435 7.93 29.84 9.67
N ASP A 436 7.96 28.52 9.60
CA ASP A 436 9.05 27.79 8.94
C ASP A 436 8.67 27.42 7.51
N SER A 437 7.42 27.02 7.30
CA SER A 437 6.93 26.51 6.03
C SER A 437 5.46 26.83 5.75
N ILE A 438 5.14 26.98 4.47
CA ILE A 438 3.79 27.12 3.93
C ILE A 438 3.52 25.93 3.01
N TYR A 439 2.32 25.35 3.07
CA TYR A 439 1.84 24.33 2.14
C TYR A 439 0.61 24.87 1.41
N LEU A 440 0.79 25.27 0.16
CA LEU A 440 -0.26 25.79 -0.71
C LEU A 440 -0.85 24.66 -1.56
N LEU A 441 -2.15 24.43 -1.46
CA LEU A 441 -2.93 23.55 -2.35
C LEU A 441 -3.88 24.40 -3.19
N THR A 442 -3.85 24.25 -4.51
CA THR A 442 -4.82 24.89 -5.43
C THR A 442 -5.04 24.04 -6.68
N ASP A 443 -6.21 24.18 -7.29
CA ASP A 443 -6.58 23.48 -8.52
C ASP A 443 -6.68 24.38 -9.75
N GLY A 444 -6.36 25.66 -9.60
CA GLY A 444 -6.61 26.67 -10.62
C GLY A 444 -5.61 27.81 -10.66
N MET A 445 -5.84 28.70 -11.62
CA MET A 445 -5.07 29.93 -11.79
C MET A 445 -5.47 30.96 -10.73
N PRO A 446 -4.52 31.77 -10.23
CA PRO A 446 -4.88 32.91 -9.39
C PRO A 446 -5.75 33.91 -10.15
N ASP A 447 -6.55 34.68 -9.41
CA ASP A 447 -7.41 35.75 -9.92
C ASP A 447 -6.65 36.95 -10.54
N GLN A 448 -5.33 36.97 -10.39
CA GLN A 448 -4.43 38.01 -10.87
C GLN A 448 -3.31 37.39 -11.72
N PRO A 449 -2.67 38.18 -12.61
CA PRO A 449 -1.48 37.73 -13.33
C PRO A 449 -0.43 37.16 -12.37
N TYR A 450 -0.11 35.89 -12.52
CA TYR A 450 0.65 35.14 -11.52
C TYR A 450 2.04 35.75 -11.24
N GLN A 451 2.66 36.39 -12.23
CA GLN A 451 3.93 37.09 -12.09
C GLN A 451 3.87 38.25 -11.06
N LEU A 452 2.73 38.91 -10.91
CA LEU A 452 2.57 39.95 -9.88
C LEU A 452 2.58 39.33 -8.48
N ILE A 453 1.91 38.19 -8.31
CA ILE A 453 1.87 37.45 -7.04
C ILE A 453 3.27 36.94 -6.71
N VAL A 454 3.94 36.25 -7.64
CA VAL A 454 5.30 35.72 -7.43
C VAL A 454 6.25 36.82 -6.98
N ASN A 455 6.30 37.95 -7.70
CA ASN A 455 7.18 39.07 -7.35
C ASN A 455 6.85 39.67 -5.98
N LYS A 456 5.55 39.80 -5.66
CA LYS A 456 5.09 40.33 -4.36
C LYS A 456 5.49 39.40 -3.21
N ILE A 457 5.21 38.10 -3.35
CA ILE A 457 5.52 37.08 -2.33
C ILE A 457 7.03 36.92 -2.16
N LYS A 458 7.81 36.94 -3.24
CA LYS A 458 9.27 36.93 -3.19
C LYS A 458 9.83 38.09 -2.37
N ASN A 459 9.30 39.30 -2.57
CA ASN A 459 9.71 40.49 -1.82
C ASN A 459 9.33 40.39 -0.33
N LEU A 460 8.11 39.94 -0.02
CA LEU A 460 7.65 39.76 1.37
C LEU A 460 8.42 38.66 2.11
N ASN A 461 8.83 37.61 1.40
CA ASN A 461 9.58 36.50 1.96
C ASN A 461 11.10 36.71 1.97
N ALA A 462 11.60 37.79 1.36
CA ALA A 462 13.04 38.05 1.21
C ALA A 462 13.79 38.05 2.56
N ALA A 463 13.17 38.58 3.61
CA ALA A 463 13.72 38.61 4.98
C ALA A 463 13.31 37.39 5.83
N LYS A 464 12.13 36.81 5.59
CA LYS A 464 11.57 35.74 6.44
C LYS A 464 12.12 34.36 6.10
N LYS A 465 12.49 34.13 4.82
CA LYS A 465 13.05 32.86 4.34
C LYS A 465 12.17 31.63 4.63
N VAL A 466 10.85 31.83 4.62
CA VAL A 466 9.87 30.75 4.78
C VAL A 466 9.91 29.86 3.55
N LYS A 467 9.94 28.53 3.72
CA LYS A 467 9.82 27.59 2.59
C LYS A 467 8.37 27.53 2.12
N ILE A 468 8.09 27.71 0.84
CA ILE A 468 6.74 27.62 0.28
C ILE A 468 6.64 26.36 -0.58
N ASN A 469 5.93 25.36 -0.08
CA ASN A 469 5.63 24.13 -0.81
C ASN A 469 4.31 24.28 -1.54
N THR A 470 4.23 23.84 -2.80
CA THR A 470 3.06 24.05 -3.66
C THR A 470 2.56 22.75 -4.25
N ILE A 471 1.23 22.57 -4.26
CA ILE A 471 0.55 21.36 -4.68
C ILE A 471 -0.55 21.76 -5.68
N GLY A 472 -0.45 21.24 -6.90
CA GLY A 472 -1.43 21.44 -7.96
C GLY A 472 -2.32 20.22 -8.17
N ILE A 473 -3.64 20.40 -8.18
CA ILE A 473 -4.65 19.35 -8.43
C ILE A 473 -5.52 19.69 -9.66
N PHE A 474 -4.86 19.94 -10.79
CA PHE A 474 -5.51 20.39 -12.02
C PHE A 474 -6.39 19.30 -12.66
N SER A 475 -7.54 19.69 -13.20
CA SER A 475 -8.38 18.77 -13.97
C SER A 475 -7.67 18.33 -15.26
N LYS A 476 -7.87 17.09 -15.70
CA LYS A 476 -7.50 16.69 -17.07
C LYS A 476 -8.64 17.12 -17.99
N GLY A 477 -8.32 17.58 -19.19
CA GLY A 477 -9.36 17.81 -20.21
C GLY A 477 -10.03 16.46 -20.54
N SER A 478 -11.35 16.47 -20.76
CA SER A 478 -12.06 15.26 -21.18
C SER A 478 -12.22 15.22 -22.71
N GLU A 479 -12.32 14.01 -23.28
CA GLU A 479 -12.59 13.80 -24.72
C GLU A 479 -13.97 14.34 -25.15
N GLU A 480 -14.87 14.58 -24.19
CA GLU A 480 -16.20 15.16 -24.43
C GLU A 480 -16.16 16.68 -24.61
N LEU A 481 -15.07 17.35 -24.25
CA LEU A 481 -14.90 18.79 -24.42
C LEU A 481 -14.54 19.16 -25.85
N SER A 482 -15.00 20.32 -26.30
CA SER A 482 -14.57 20.85 -27.60
C SER A 482 -13.07 21.13 -27.59
N LYS A 483 -12.43 21.04 -28.77
CA LYS A 483 -11.00 21.35 -28.94
C LYS A 483 -10.60 22.70 -28.34
N TYR A 484 -11.44 23.72 -28.50
CA TYR A 484 -11.21 25.05 -27.93
C TYR A 484 -11.22 25.03 -26.38
N GLN A 485 -12.12 24.27 -25.76
CA GLN A 485 -12.16 24.12 -24.30
C GLN A 485 -10.95 23.32 -23.78
N GLN A 486 -10.50 22.30 -24.51
CA GLN A 486 -9.28 21.57 -24.18
C GLN A 486 -8.04 22.48 -24.24
N GLU A 487 -7.92 23.29 -25.29
CA GLU A 487 -6.81 24.26 -25.42
C GLU A 487 -6.79 25.29 -24.26
N ILE A 488 -7.96 25.72 -23.77
CA ILE A 488 -8.06 26.60 -22.60
C ILE A 488 -7.58 25.88 -21.33
N ILE A 489 -8.08 24.66 -21.07
CA ILE A 489 -7.71 23.89 -19.86
C ILE A 489 -6.21 23.57 -19.85
N GLU A 490 -5.65 23.18 -21.00
CA GLU A 490 -4.22 22.92 -21.13
C GLU A 490 -3.40 24.19 -20.88
N LYS A 491 -3.85 25.33 -21.40
CA LYS A 491 -3.21 26.62 -21.15
C LYS A 491 -3.27 27.03 -19.68
N GLU A 492 -4.43 26.95 -19.05
CA GLU A 492 -4.61 27.26 -17.63
C GLU A 492 -3.78 26.32 -16.74
N ARG A 493 -3.72 25.03 -17.08
CA ARG A 493 -2.88 24.05 -16.39
C ARG A 493 -1.40 24.36 -16.55
N ALA A 494 -0.94 24.75 -17.74
CA ALA A 494 0.45 25.11 -17.99
C ALA A 494 0.84 26.39 -17.22
N GLU A 495 0.00 27.42 -17.26
CA GLU A 495 0.23 28.66 -16.52
C GLU A 495 0.18 28.43 -15.00
N GLY A 496 -0.78 27.64 -14.51
CA GLY A 496 -0.91 27.30 -13.08
C GLY A 496 0.26 26.45 -12.58
N THR A 497 0.71 25.50 -13.39
CA THR A 497 1.92 24.70 -13.13
C THR A 497 3.14 25.59 -12.98
N GLU A 498 3.33 26.53 -13.91
CA GLU A 498 4.47 27.45 -13.88
C GLU A 498 4.42 28.38 -12.67
N PHE A 499 3.24 28.92 -12.36
CA PHE A 499 3.02 29.74 -11.17
C PHE A 499 3.43 29.02 -9.87
N LEU A 500 2.93 27.80 -9.66
CA LEU A 500 3.21 27.01 -8.45
C LEU A 500 4.67 26.58 -8.37
N ARG A 501 5.26 26.17 -9.50
CA ARG A 501 6.67 25.82 -9.60
C ARG A 501 7.57 27.00 -9.23
N GLN A 502 7.28 28.18 -9.79
CA GLN A 502 8.08 29.38 -9.54
C GLN A 502 8.02 29.82 -8.07
N LEU A 503 6.84 29.79 -7.43
CA LEU A 503 6.69 30.07 -6.00
C LEU A 503 7.53 29.12 -5.12
N ALA A 504 7.52 27.82 -5.44
CA ALA A 504 8.30 26.83 -4.69
C ALA A 504 9.79 27.05 -4.88
N GLU A 505 10.26 27.17 -6.12
CA GLU A 505 11.69 27.37 -6.42
C GLU A 505 12.25 28.67 -5.80
N ASP A 506 11.53 29.79 -5.89
CA ASP A 506 11.97 31.08 -5.34
C ASP A 506 12.13 31.07 -3.81
N SER A 507 11.47 30.13 -3.12
CA SER A 507 11.51 29.98 -1.66
C SER A 507 12.32 28.77 -1.19
N GLY A 508 12.83 27.94 -2.11
CA GLY A 508 13.50 26.68 -1.79
C GLY A 508 12.57 25.58 -1.27
N GLY A 509 11.28 25.67 -1.59
CA GLY A 509 10.27 24.65 -1.30
C GLY A 509 10.12 23.61 -2.42
N VAL A 510 9.18 22.68 -2.24
CA VAL A 510 8.88 21.59 -3.17
C VAL A 510 7.58 21.83 -3.93
N PHE A 511 7.58 21.52 -5.22
CA PHE A 511 6.39 21.55 -6.08
C PHE A 511 5.96 20.13 -6.47
N VAL A 512 4.66 19.83 -6.35
CA VAL A 512 4.06 18.56 -6.77
C VAL A 512 2.78 18.81 -7.57
N ILE A 513 2.56 18.00 -8.62
CA ILE A 513 1.27 17.90 -9.32
C ILE A 513 0.66 16.53 -9.00
N GLN A 514 -0.61 16.54 -8.63
CA GLN A 514 -1.42 15.35 -8.41
C GLN A 514 -2.37 15.20 -9.60
N ASN A 515 -2.22 14.07 -10.30
CA ASN A 515 -2.82 13.82 -11.61
C ASN A 515 -4.01 12.87 -11.53
#